data_AF-A0A380DSV2-F1
#
_entry.id   AF-A0A380DSV2-F1
#
_cell.length_a   1.000
_cell.length_b   1.000
_cell.length_c   1.000
_cell.angle_alpha   90.00
_cell.angle_beta   90.00
_cell.angle_gamma   90.00
#
_symmetry.space_group_name_H-M   'P 1'
#
loop_
_entity.id
_entity.type
_entity.pdbx_description
1 polymer ?
#
loop_
_entity_poly.entity_id
_entity_poly.type
_entity_poly.pdbx_seq_one_letter_code
_entity_poly.pdbx_strand_id
1 'polypeptide(L)'
;MFDQLDIVEERYEQLNELLSDPDVVNDSDKLRKYSKEQADLQKTVDVYRNYKAKKEELADIEEMLSETDDKEEVEMLKEESSGIKAELPKS
;
A
#
# COMPACT_ATOMS: atom_id res chain seq x y z
N MET A 1 14.01 -1.24 7.05
CA MET A 1 14.11 -1.46 5.58
C MET A 1 12.87 -0.93 4.85
N PHE A 2 11.67 -1.15 5.39
CA PHE A 2 10.46 -0.46 4.90
C PHE A 2 10.36 1.00 5.36
N ASP A 3 11.13 1.42 6.36
CA ASP A 3 11.14 2.81 6.87
C ASP A 3 11.40 3.85 5.76
N GLN A 4 12.16 3.50 4.72
CA GLN A 4 12.36 4.37 3.56
C GLN A 4 11.13 4.46 2.66
N LEU A 5 10.36 3.38 2.54
CA LEU A 5 9.10 3.36 1.77
C LEU A 5 7.98 4.06 2.54
N ASP A 6 7.96 3.99 3.86
CA ASP A 6 7.07 4.79 4.71
C ASP A 6 7.35 6.29 4.53
N ILE A 7 8.62 6.71 4.48
CA ILE A 7 8.99 8.11 4.19
C ILE A 7 8.53 8.53 2.79
N VAL A 8 8.64 7.63 1.80
CA VAL A 8 8.17 7.90 0.43
C VAL A 8 6.64 8.03 0.38
N GLU A 9 5.92 7.17 1.10
CA GLU A 9 4.46 7.23 1.24
C GLU A 9 4.03 8.53 1.94
N GLU A 10 4.68 8.90 3.04
CA GLU A 10 4.40 10.16 3.75
C GLU A 10 4.64 11.38 2.84
N ARG A 11 5.74 11.38 2.09
CA ARG A 11 6.05 12.46 1.13
C ARG A 11 4.99 12.55 0.04
N TYR A 12 4.52 11.42 -0.47
CA TYR A 12 3.47 11.38 -1.48
C TYR A 12 2.15 11.96 -0.94
N GLU A 13 1.77 11.65 0.30
CA GLU A 13 0.58 12.24 0.92
C GLU A 13 0.72 13.74 1.16
N GLN A 14 1.87 14.20 1.64
CA GLN A 14 2.15 15.64 1.75
C GLN A 14 2.03 16.36 0.39
N LEU A 15 2.46 15.72 -0.70
CA LEU A 15 2.31 16.29 -2.04
C LEU A 15 0.84 16.36 -2.46
N ASN A 16 0.01 15.36 -2.13
CA ASN A 16 -1.44 15.41 -2.40
C ASN A 16 -2.12 16.55 -1.62
N GLU A 17 -1.75 16.76 -0.36
CA GLU A 17 -2.23 17.89 0.44
C GLU A 17 -1.82 19.23 -0.17
N LEU A 18 -0.54 19.39 -0.52
CA LEU A 18 -0.04 20.60 -1.19
C LEU A 18 -0.74 20.85 -2.53
N LEU A 19 -0.97 19.81 -3.32
CA LEU A 19 -1.68 19.91 -4.60
C LEU A 19 -3.18 20.22 -4.44
N SER A 20 -3.71 20.12 -3.21
CA SER A 20 -5.07 20.53 -2.86
C SER A 20 -5.14 21.96 -2.30
N ASP A 21 -3.98 22.57 -1.98
CA ASP A 21 -3.88 23.93 -1.45
C ASP A 21 -4.08 24.98 -2.58
N PRO A 22 -5.07 25.89 -2.46
CA PRO A 22 -5.28 26.97 -3.42
C PRO A 22 -4.04 27.83 -3.69
N ASP A 23 -3.16 28.05 -2.70
CA ASP A 23 -1.94 28.86 -2.87
C ASP A 23 -0.90 28.17 -3.77
N VAL A 24 -0.94 26.84 -3.82
CA VAL A 24 -0.12 26.02 -4.72
C VAL A 24 -0.78 25.89 -6.08
N VAL A 25 -2.09 25.64 -6.12
CA VAL A 25 -2.85 25.49 -7.38
C VAL A 25 -2.82 26.77 -8.21
N ASN A 26 -2.84 27.94 -7.58
CA ASN A 26 -2.75 29.23 -8.26
C ASN A 26 -1.31 29.61 -8.67
N ASP A 27 -0.29 28.86 -8.24
CA ASP A 27 1.11 29.07 -8.59
C ASP A 27 1.57 27.98 -9.58
N SER A 28 1.57 28.32 -10.87
CA SER A 28 1.89 27.39 -11.98
C SER A 28 3.24 26.69 -11.83
N ASP A 29 4.24 27.34 -11.24
CA ASP A 29 5.57 26.77 -11.06
C ASP A 29 5.58 25.73 -9.93
N LYS A 30 4.94 26.05 -8.79
CA LYS A 30 4.76 25.10 -7.69
C LYS A 30 3.90 23.92 -8.09
N LEU A 31 2.76 24.16 -8.73
CA LEU A 31 1.85 23.13 -9.22
C LEU A 31 2.61 22.14 -10.11
N ARG A 32 3.32 22.63 -11.13
CA ARG A 32 4.10 21.77 -12.04
C ARG A 32 5.17 20.97 -11.30
N LYS A 33 5.87 21.58 -10.35
CA LYS A 33 6.92 20.92 -9.58
C LYS A 33 6.35 19.78 -8.74
N TYR A 34 5.33 20.05 -7.94
CA TYR A 34 4.75 19.06 -7.03
C TYR A 34 3.99 17.97 -7.78
N SER A 35 3.28 18.29 -8.87
CA SER A 35 2.63 17.26 -9.69
C SER A 35 3.63 16.31 -10.31
N LYS A 36 4.80 16.81 -10.74
CA LYS A 36 5.86 15.94 -11.27
C LYS A 36 6.43 15.03 -10.19
N GLU A 37 6.75 15.60 -9.02
CA GLU A 37 7.27 14.84 -7.88
C GLU A 37 6.26 13.76 -7.43
N GLN A 38 4.98 14.10 -7.34
CA GLN A 38 3.90 13.18 -6.97
C GLN A 38 3.77 12.03 -7.98
N ALA A 39 3.81 12.33 -9.28
CA ALA A 39 3.79 11.32 -10.34
C ALA A 39 5.03 10.39 -10.31
N ASP A 40 6.20 10.93 -10.00
CA ASP A 40 7.45 10.15 -9.88
C ASP A 40 7.38 9.16 -8.69
N LEU A 41 6.66 9.51 -7.61
CA LEU A 41 6.50 8.65 -6.43
C LEU A 41 5.32 7.68 -6.53
N GLN A 42 4.26 8.03 -7.27
CA GLN A 42 2.99 7.29 -7.37
C GLN A 42 3.19 5.77 -7.48
N LYS A 43 3.96 5.32 -8.49
CA LYS A 43 4.13 3.89 -8.76
C LYS A 43 4.76 3.14 -7.59
N THR A 44 5.72 3.77 -6.91
CA THR A 44 6.41 3.17 -5.76
C THR A 44 5.44 3.04 -4.58
N VAL A 45 4.66 4.08 -4.33
CA VAL A 45 3.65 4.10 -3.27
C VAL A 45 2.54 3.09 -3.55
N ASP A 46 2.04 3.01 -4.78
CA ASP A 46 0.99 2.04 -5.17
C ASP A 46 1.43 0.60 -4.90
N VAL A 47 2.65 0.24 -5.33
CA VAL A 47 3.21 -1.09 -5.09
C VAL A 47 3.38 -1.35 -3.59
N TYR A 48 3.85 -0.35 -2.84
CA TYR A 48 4.05 -0.49 -1.40
C TYR A 48 2.72 -0.61 -0.62
N ARG A 49 1.70 0.15 -1.01
CA ARG A 49 0.35 0.06 -0.44
C ARG A 49 -0.28 -1.29 -0.70
N ASN A 50 -0.18 -1.79 -1.94
CA ASN A 50 -0.66 -3.12 -2.27
C ASN A 50 0.05 -4.19 -1.44
N TYR A 51 1.36 -4.05 -1.25
CA TYR A 51 2.13 -4.94 -0.37
C TYR A 51 1.63 -4.90 1.09
N LYS A 52 1.38 -3.71 1.66
CA LYS A 52 0.83 -3.56 3.02
C LYS A 52 -0.55 -4.20 3.14
N ALA A 53 -1.44 -3.93 2.18
CA ALA A 53 -2.79 -4.49 2.14
C ALA A 53 -2.77 -6.03 2.07
N LYS A 54 -1.94 -6.61 1.19
CA LYS A 54 -1.78 -8.07 1.07
C LYS A 54 -1.20 -8.70 2.34
N LYS A 55 -0.36 -7.98 3.08
CA LYS A 55 0.13 -8.42 4.38
C LYS A 55 -0.93 -8.39 5.48
N GLU A 56 -1.77 -7.36 5.49
CA GLU A 56 -2.91 -7.26 6.39
C GLU A 56 -3.93 -8.37 6.11
N GLU A 57 -4.28 -8.59 4.84
CA GLU A 57 -5.14 -9.69 4.39
C GLU A 57 -4.62 -11.06 4.86
N LEU A 58 -3.30 -11.30 4.81
CA LEU A 58 -2.72 -12.52 5.36
C LEU A 58 -2.84 -12.62 6.88
N ALA A 59 -2.68 -11.51 7.60
CA ALA A 59 -2.82 -11.49 9.05
C ALA A 59 -4.26 -11.79 9.46
N ASP A 60 -5.24 -11.23 8.75
CA ASP A 60 -6.66 -11.48 8.96
C ASP A 60 -7.01 -12.95 8.68
N ILE A 61 -6.48 -13.54 7.60
CA ILE A 61 -6.67 -14.97 7.31
C ILE A 61 -6.02 -15.85 8.39
N GLU A 62 -4.85 -15.47 8.90
CA GLU A 62 -4.18 -16.18 9.99
C GLU A 62 -4.97 -16.11 11.31
N GLU A 63 -5.64 -14.99 11.58
CA GLU A 63 -6.59 -14.85 12.69
C GLU A 63 -7.82 -15.75 12.49
N MET A 64 -8.46 -15.70 11.32
CA MET A 64 -9.60 -16.58 10.99
C MET A 64 -9.26 -18.06 11.13
N LEU A 65 -8.08 -18.47 10.64
CA LEU A 65 -7.58 -19.85 10.78
C LEU A 65 -7.38 -20.27 12.24
N SER A 66 -7.20 -19.33 13.16
CA SER A 66 -7.09 -19.60 14.60
C SER A 66 -8.44 -19.70 15.30
N GLU A 67 -9.51 -19.20 14.66
CA GLU A 67 -10.87 -19.17 15.20
C GLU A 67 -11.77 -20.29 14.67
N THR A 68 -11.38 -20.98 13.58
CA THR A 68 -12.15 -22.08 12.99
C THR A 68 -11.42 -23.43 13.07
N ASP A 69 -12.16 -24.48 13.41
CA ASP A 69 -11.72 -25.89 13.36
C ASP A 69 -12.40 -26.66 12.21
N ASP A 70 -13.25 -25.99 11.41
CA ASP A 70 -13.92 -26.62 10.27
C ASP A 70 -12.90 -26.93 9.16
N LYS A 71 -12.83 -28.19 8.76
CA LYS A 71 -11.81 -28.64 7.80
C LYS A 71 -11.98 -28.02 6.41
N GLU A 72 -13.20 -27.82 5.96
CA GLU A 72 -13.46 -27.24 4.64
C GLU A 72 -13.09 -25.76 4.63
N GLU A 73 -13.42 -25.03 5.71
CA GLU A 73 -13.06 -23.63 5.89
C GLU A 73 -11.55 -23.44 6.01
N VAL A 74 -10.86 -24.28 6.79
CA VAL A 74 -9.40 -24.27 6.94
C VAL A 74 -8.69 -24.52 5.62
N GLU A 75 -9.17 -25.45 4.78
CA GLU A 75 -8.58 -25.71 3.46
C GLU A 75 -8.72 -24.49 2.54
N MET A 76 -9.91 -23.87 2.52
CA MET A 76 -10.17 -22.66 1.73
C MET A 76 -9.25 -21.50 2.12
N LEU A 77 -9.17 -21.18 3.41
CA LEU A 77 -8.32 -20.10 3.93
C LEU A 77 -6.83 -20.35 3.67
N LYS A 78 -6.39 -21.62 3.70
CA LYS A 78 -5.01 -21.99 3.34
C LYS A 78 -4.72 -21.76 1.86
N GLU A 79 -5.65 -22.12 0.97
CA GLU A 79 -5.49 -21.85 -0.47
C GLU A 79 -5.40 -20.34 -0.74
N GLU A 80 -6.28 -19.56 -0.12
CA GLU A 80 -6.27 -18.10 -0.24
C GLU A 80 -4.96 -17.48 0.26
N SER A 81 -4.53 -17.87 1.46
CA SER A 81 -3.25 -17.40 2.02
C SER A 81 -2.05 -17.77 1.13
N SER A 82 -2.09 -18.95 0.50
CA SER A 82 -1.04 -19.39 -0.42
C SER A 82 -1.03 -18.57 -1.72
N GLY A 83 -2.21 -18.20 -2.24
CA GLY A 83 -2.36 -17.31 -3.39
C GLY A 83 -1.73 -15.95 -3.12
N ILE A 84 -2.09 -15.33 -2.00
CA ILE A 84 -1.56 -14.02 -1.60
C ILE A 84 -0.05 -14.08 -1.37
N LYS A 85 0.46 -15.12 -0.69
CA LYS A 85 1.90 -15.33 -0.46
C LYS A 85 2.69 -15.48 -1.77
N ALA A 86 2.06 -15.92 -2.86
CA ALA A 86 2.71 -16.03 -4.17
C ALA A 86 2.85 -14.68 -4.90
N GLU A 87 1.94 -13.73 -4.62
CA GLU A 87 1.99 -12.37 -5.17
C GLU A 87 2.96 -11.46 -4.41
N LEU A 88 3.22 -11.78 -3.14
CA LEU A 88 4.17 -11.04 -2.33
C LEU A 88 5.62 -11.29 -2.77
N PRO A 89 6.46 -10.24 -2.87
CA PRO A 89 7.88 -10.41 -3.14
C PRO A 89 8.51 -11.27 -2.04
N LYS A 90 9.24 -12.30 -2.47
CA LYS A 90 10.01 -13.16 -1.56
C LYS A 90 11.10 -12.32 -0.91
N SER A 91 11.16 -12.36 0.43
CA SER A 91 12.20 -11.71 1.23
C SER A 91 13.60 -12.18 0.88
#